data_AF-A0AAN8WJD8-F1
#
_entry.id   AF-A0AAN8WJD8-F1
#
_cell.length_a   1.000
_cell.length_b   1.000
_cell.length_c   1.000
_cell.angle_alpha   90.00
_cell.angle_beta   90.00
_cell.angle_gamma   90.00
#
_symmetry.space_group_name_H-M   'P 1'
#
loop_
_entity.id
_entity.type
_entity.pdbx_description
1 polymer ?
#
loop_
_entity_poly.entity_id
_entity_poly.type
_entity_poly.pdbx_seq_one_letter_code
_entity_poly.pdbx_strand_id
1 'polypeptide(L)'
;MNPERAYYTDLGEYTFMEDQVASYKRPQIEPDIIGFIKPYTPEVWLCVLAVLVTMTTVNFFIQRGSLYIKGLTRQSETAFTVKTDENKLNPLKTFLNSGMQTFSSLIGSPIPGVTPSQSLKFLSGMWLLMSFILASVYRSNLMAMLILPKVTLPFNSLEELVASKLPVWVPNGSAMHRASL
;
A
#
# COMPACT_ATOMS: atom_id res chain seq x y z
N MET A 1 -46.48 -22.24 7.65
CA MET A 1 -47.64 -23.15 7.60
C MET A 1 -48.26 -23.10 6.21
N ASN A 2 -48.48 -24.25 5.55
CA ASN A 2 -49.13 -24.28 4.24
C ASN A 2 -50.67 -24.35 4.45
N PRO A 3 -51.46 -23.41 3.90
CA PRO A 3 -52.92 -23.38 4.08
C PRO A 3 -53.62 -24.67 3.65
N GLU A 4 -53.10 -25.39 2.66
CA GLU A 4 -53.72 -26.63 2.17
C GLU A 4 -53.65 -27.78 3.18
N ARG A 5 -52.63 -27.82 4.06
CA ARG A 5 -52.49 -28.88 5.07
C ARG A 5 -53.39 -28.67 6.28
N ALA A 6 -53.72 -27.42 6.58
CA ALA A 6 -54.62 -27.07 7.67
C ALA A 6 -56.05 -27.58 7.45
N TYR A 7 -56.43 -27.85 6.20
CA TYR A 7 -57.76 -28.38 5.86
C TYR A 7 -57.93 -29.87 6.19
N TYR A 8 -56.84 -30.64 6.20
CA TYR A 8 -56.89 -32.10 6.40
C TYR A 8 -56.35 -32.54 7.76
N THR A 9 -55.84 -31.62 8.58
CA THR A 9 -55.21 -31.98 9.86
C THR A 9 -55.37 -30.86 10.87
N ASP A 10 -55.81 -31.19 12.09
CA ASP A 10 -55.82 -30.27 13.20
C ASP A 10 -54.39 -30.02 13.69
N LEU A 11 -53.98 -28.75 13.69
CA LEU A 11 -52.63 -28.33 14.05
C LEU A 11 -52.64 -27.66 15.43
N GLY A 12 -51.68 -28.03 16.27
CA GLY A 12 -51.49 -27.43 17.60
C GLY A 12 -50.88 -26.02 17.55
N GLU A 13 -50.68 -25.44 18.73
CA GLU A 13 -50.06 -24.11 18.87
C GLU A 13 -48.58 -24.12 18.42
N TYR A 14 -48.12 -23.00 17.87
CA TYR A 14 -46.76 -22.88 17.31
C TYR A 14 -45.70 -22.87 18.41
N THR A 15 -44.86 -23.90 18.43
CA THR A 15 -43.75 -24.00 19.40
C THR A 15 -42.42 -23.45 18.86
N PHE A 16 -42.26 -23.40 17.53
CA PHE A 16 -41.06 -22.90 16.86
C PHE A 16 -41.41 -22.11 15.60
N MET A 17 -40.68 -21.02 15.36
CA MET A 17 -40.70 -20.33 14.07
C MET A 17 -39.54 -20.82 13.22
N GLU A 18 -39.86 -21.37 12.04
CA GLU A 18 -38.86 -21.71 11.04
C GLU A 18 -38.58 -20.49 10.17
N ASP A 19 -37.32 -20.10 10.09
CA ASP A 19 -36.85 -19.09 9.14
C ASP A 19 -36.19 -19.76 7.93
N GLN A 20 -36.31 -19.14 6.76
CA GLN A 20 -35.80 -19.70 5.52
C GLN A 20 -34.39 -19.19 5.25
N VAL A 21 -33.40 -20.09 5.36
CA VAL A 21 -31.99 -19.73 5.17
C VAL A 21 -31.43 -20.41 3.92
N ALA A 22 -30.89 -19.61 3.01
CA ALA A 22 -30.13 -20.12 1.86
C ALA A 22 -28.72 -20.51 2.30
N SER A 23 -28.31 -21.75 2.02
CA SER A 23 -26.95 -22.24 2.29
C SER A 23 -26.18 -22.36 0.98
N TYR A 24 -24.91 -21.95 0.98
CA TYR A 24 -24.01 -22.02 -0.17
C TYR A 24 -22.62 -22.45 0.24
N LYS A 25 -21.81 -22.89 -0.73
CA LYS A 25 -20.43 -23.31 -0.49
C LYS A 25 -19.61 -22.12 -0.01
N ARG A 26 -18.85 -22.31 1.08
CA ARG A 26 -17.96 -21.27 1.62
C ARG A 26 -17.02 -20.75 0.51
N PRO A 27 -17.02 -19.44 0.22
CA PRO A 27 -16.15 -18.87 -0.79
C PRO A 27 -14.68 -19.09 -0.43
N GLN A 28 -13.87 -19.37 -1.44
CA GLN A 28 -12.42 -19.54 -1.28
C GLN A 28 -11.76 -18.16 -1.33
N ILE A 29 -10.78 -17.95 -0.46
CA ILE A 29 -9.99 -16.70 -0.46
C ILE A 29 -8.96 -16.84 -1.57
N GLU A 30 -9.11 -16.07 -2.64
CA GLU A 30 -8.11 -16.03 -3.72
C GLU A 30 -6.92 -15.14 -3.30
N PRO A 31 -5.67 -15.58 -3.53
CA PRO A 31 -4.49 -14.80 -3.20
C PRO A 31 -4.33 -13.62 -4.16
N ASP A 32 -4.74 -12.42 -3.74
CA ASP A 32 -4.56 -11.19 -4.50
C ASP A 32 -3.13 -10.62 -4.30
N ILE A 33 -2.21 -10.99 -5.19
CA ILE A 33 -0.84 -10.45 -5.25
C ILE A 33 -0.79 -8.96 -5.65
N ILE A 34 -1.84 -8.41 -6.27
CA ILE A 34 -1.94 -6.96 -6.53
C ILE A 34 -2.29 -6.22 -5.23
N GLY A 35 -2.70 -6.96 -4.20
CA GLY A 35 -2.92 -6.48 -2.84
C GLY A 35 -1.71 -5.82 -2.18
N PHE A 36 -0.48 -6.04 -2.67
CA PHE A 36 0.70 -5.37 -2.13
C PHE A 36 0.74 -3.85 -2.42
N ILE A 37 0.08 -3.38 -3.48
CA ILE A 37 0.06 -1.94 -3.84
C ILE A 37 -1.18 -1.23 -3.28
N LYS A 38 -2.25 -1.98 -2.98
CA LYS A 38 -3.48 -1.49 -2.33
C LYS A 38 -3.34 -0.84 -0.93
N PRO A 39 -2.30 -1.05 -0.10
CA PRO A 39 -2.24 -0.45 1.23
C PRO A 39 -2.14 1.08 1.19
N TYR A 40 -1.64 1.63 0.09
CA TYR A 40 -1.54 3.07 -0.13
C TYR A 40 -2.40 3.50 -1.32
N THR A 41 -3.28 4.45 -1.06
CA THR A 41 -4.03 5.19 -2.08
C THR A 41 -3.03 5.86 -3.04
N PRO A 42 -3.34 5.99 -4.35
CA PRO A 42 -2.49 6.70 -5.30
C PRO A 42 -2.07 8.10 -4.83
N GLU A 43 -2.92 8.80 -4.07
CA GLU A 43 -2.60 10.09 -3.45
C GLU A 43 -1.40 10.02 -2.49
N VAL A 44 -1.32 8.95 -1.68
CA VAL A 44 -0.21 8.73 -0.75
C VAL A 44 1.07 8.41 -1.52
N TRP A 45 0.98 7.63 -2.60
CA TRP A 45 2.12 7.37 -3.48
C TRP A 45 2.68 8.65 -4.10
N LEU A 46 1.81 9.56 -4.55
CA LEU A 46 2.23 10.88 -5.04
C LEU A 46 2.89 11.71 -3.94
N CYS A 47 2.38 11.66 -2.71
CA CYS A 47 3.00 12.32 -1.56
C CYS A 47 4.41 11.76 -1.28
N VAL A 48 4.57 10.43 -1.29
CA VAL A 48 5.88 9.78 -1.11
C VAL A 48 6.86 10.19 -2.21
N LEU A 49 6.42 10.21 -3.48
CA LEU A 49 7.23 10.68 -4.60
C LEU A 49 7.60 12.16 -4.45
N ALA A 50 6.66 13.02 -4.03
CA ALA A 50 6.93 14.43 -3.79
C ALA A 50 7.97 14.62 -2.68
N VAL A 51 7.88 13.86 -1.58
CA VAL A 51 8.86 13.89 -0.48
C VAL A 51 10.24 13.41 -0.92
N LEU A 52 10.31 12.39 -1.78
CA LEU A 52 11.57 11.95 -2.38
C LEU A 52 12.19 13.06 -3.24
N VAL A 53 11.38 13.71 -4.08
CA VAL A 53 11.84 14.82 -4.93
C VAL A 53 12.32 16.00 -4.07
N THR A 54 11.56 16.42 -3.06
CA THR A 54 11.98 17.54 -2.19
C THR A 54 13.26 17.23 -1.44
N MET A 55 13.47 15.98 -0.99
CA MET A 55 14.73 15.60 -0.35
C MET A 55 15.92 15.65 -1.32
N THR A 56 15.73 15.15 -2.55
CA THR A 56 16.80 15.20 -3.57
C THR A 56 17.17 16.64 -3.95
N THR A 57 16.20 17.55 -4.04
CA THR A 57 16.47 18.96 -4.33
C THR A 57 17.20 19.63 -3.17
N VAL A 58 16.79 19.41 -1.92
CA VAL A 58 17.50 19.93 -0.73
C VAL A 58 18.94 19.43 -0.69
N ASN A 59 19.18 18.14 -0.91
CA ASN A 59 20.54 17.59 -0.98
C ASN A 59 21.36 18.23 -2.10
N PHE A 60 20.77 18.43 -3.28
CA PHE A 60 21.42 19.11 -4.40
C PHE A 60 21.82 20.55 -4.05
N PHE A 61 20.94 21.32 -3.40
CA PHE A 61 21.24 22.69 -2.96
C PHE A 61 22.37 22.73 -1.93
N ILE A 62 22.39 21.81 -0.96
CA ILE A 62 23.45 21.77 0.06
C ILE A 62 24.80 21.36 -0.57
N GLN A 63 24.81 20.42 -1.52
CA GLN A 63 26.02 20.06 -2.25
C GLN A 63 26.55 21.25 -3.08
N ARG A 64 25.66 21.99 -3.75
CA ARG A 64 26.01 23.23 -4.47
C ARG A 64 26.55 24.31 -3.53
N GLY A 65 25.89 24.56 -2.40
CA GLY A 65 26.35 25.51 -1.40
C GLY A 65 27.70 25.12 -0.79
N SER A 66 27.93 23.83 -0.53
CA SER A 66 29.23 23.34 -0.05
C SER A 66 30.35 23.52 -1.09
N LEU A 67 30.06 23.33 -2.38
CA LEU A 67 31.00 23.60 -3.46
C LEU A 67 31.26 25.10 -3.62
N TYR A 68 30.25 25.95 -3.46
CA TYR A 68 30.39 27.41 -3.51
C TYR A 68 31.28 27.94 -2.37
N ILE A 69 31.04 27.50 -1.13
CA ILE A 69 31.83 27.89 0.04
C ILE A 69 33.28 27.40 -0.10
N LYS A 70 33.49 26.14 -0.52
CA LYS A 70 34.84 25.60 -0.77
C LYS A 70 35.54 26.32 -1.94
N GLY A 71 34.78 26.77 -2.93
CA GLY A 71 35.27 27.61 -4.03
C GLY A 71 35.79 28.97 -3.55
N LEU A 72 35.08 29.61 -2.61
CA LEU A 72 35.55 30.84 -1.96
C LEU A 72 36.79 30.60 -1.08
N THR A 73 36.82 29.53 -0.28
CA THR A 73 37.97 29.21 0.59
C THR A 73 39.22 28.89 -0.22
N ARG A 74 39.08 28.23 -1.38
CA ARG A 74 40.20 27.86 -2.26
C ARG A 74 40.88 29.06 -2.95
N GLN A 75 40.28 30.25 -2.92
CA GLN A 75 40.91 31.48 -3.43
C GLN A 75 41.94 32.06 -2.44
N SER A 76 41.90 31.66 -1.16
CA SER A 76 42.82 32.12 -0.09
C SER A 76 44.10 31.28 0.04
N GLU A 77 44.15 30.07 -0.53
CA GLU A 77 45.32 29.18 -0.52
C GLU A 77 45.81 28.97 -1.97
N THR A 78 46.59 29.91 -2.48
CA THR A 78 47.24 29.80 -3.78
C THR A 78 48.23 28.63 -3.84
N ALA A 79 48.27 27.96 -5.00
CA ALA A 79 49.45 27.26 -5.53
C ALA A 79 49.93 25.96 -4.83
N PHE A 80 49.14 24.88 -4.81
CA PHE A 80 49.73 23.53 -4.88
C PHE A 80 48.72 22.47 -5.36
N THR A 81 49.15 21.65 -6.32
CA THR A 81 48.45 20.49 -6.93
C THR A 81 47.32 20.78 -7.92
N VAL A 82 47.76 21.06 -9.15
CA VAL A 82 47.08 20.67 -10.38
C VAL A 82 47.03 19.15 -10.43
N LYS A 83 45.84 18.57 -10.21
CA LYS A 83 45.25 17.42 -10.94
C LYS A 83 44.08 16.86 -10.12
N THR A 84 42.99 16.55 -10.82
CA THR A 84 41.74 15.93 -10.34
C THR A 84 40.66 16.91 -9.89
N ASP A 85 39.94 17.53 -10.84
CA ASP A 85 38.51 17.86 -10.63
C ASP A 85 37.76 18.33 -11.89
N GLU A 86 38.25 18.02 -13.08
CA GLU A 86 37.55 18.23 -14.35
C GLU A 86 36.24 17.39 -14.45
N ASN A 87 36.12 16.33 -13.64
CA ASN A 87 34.92 15.50 -13.54
C ASN A 87 33.86 16.00 -12.52
N LYS A 88 34.16 17.01 -11.70
CA LYS A 88 33.21 17.60 -10.72
C LYS A 88 32.33 18.72 -11.29
N LEU A 89 32.57 19.17 -12.53
CA LEU A 89 31.87 20.32 -13.11
C LEU A 89 30.56 19.97 -13.83
N ASN A 90 30.28 18.68 -14.06
CA ASN A 90 29.06 18.29 -14.76
C ASN A 90 27.84 18.37 -13.82
N PRO A 91 26.89 19.30 -14.04
CA PRO A 91 25.72 19.47 -13.17
C PRO A 91 24.88 18.19 -13.09
N LEU A 92 24.82 17.44 -14.20
CA LEU A 92 24.16 16.13 -14.30
C LEU A 92 24.83 15.05 -13.45
N LYS A 93 26.18 15.00 -13.39
CA LYS A 93 26.87 14.04 -12.53
C LYS A 93 26.69 14.37 -11.06
N THR A 94 26.73 15.65 -10.67
CA THR A 94 26.43 16.07 -9.28
C THR A 94 24.99 15.73 -8.89
N PHE A 95 24.03 15.91 -9.80
CA PHE A 95 22.64 15.54 -9.60
C PHE A 95 22.46 14.02 -9.47
N LEU A 96 23.05 13.23 -10.36
CA LEU A 96 23.06 11.76 -10.29
C LEU A 96 23.72 11.25 -9.01
N ASN A 97 24.82 11.88 -8.57
CA ASN A 97 25.48 11.51 -7.33
C ASN A 97 24.66 11.90 -6.09
N SER A 98 23.93 13.02 -6.14
CA SER A 98 22.97 13.42 -5.10
C SER A 98 21.76 12.48 -5.03
N GLY A 99 21.23 12.08 -6.20
CA GLY A 99 20.16 11.10 -6.32
C GLY A 99 20.60 9.73 -5.81
N MET A 100 21.77 9.26 -6.24
CA MET A 100 22.37 8.02 -5.75
C MET A 100 22.62 8.08 -4.24
N GLN A 101 23.11 9.20 -3.70
CA GLN A 101 23.29 9.36 -2.26
C GLN A 101 21.97 9.33 -1.47
N THR A 102 20.89 9.90 -2.03
CA THR A 102 19.56 9.84 -1.42
C THR A 102 18.97 8.43 -1.51
N PHE A 103 19.26 7.70 -2.59
CA PHE A 103 18.88 6.30 -2.76
C PHE A 103 19.68 5.36 -1.85
N SER A 104 20.98 5.59 -1.69
CA SER A 104 21.84 4.81 -0.82
C SER A 104 21.54 5.08 0.66
N SER A 105 21.15 6.31 1.03
CA SER A 105 20.67 6.59 2.39
C SER A 105 19.32 5.94 2.69
N LEU A 106 18.44 5.77 1.70
CA LEU A 106 17.22 4.96 1.85
C LEU A 106 17.50 3.49 2.16
N ILE A 107 18.56 2.93 1.55
CA ILE A 107 18.96 1.53 1.70
C ILE A 107 19.86 1.32 2.94
N GLY A 108 20.33 2.40 3.57
CA GLY A 108 21.24 2.34 4.72
C GLY A 108 22.69 2.01 4.34
N SER A 109 23.07 2.13 3.06
CA SER A 109 24.45 1.90 2.60
C SER A 109 25.18 3.25 2.45
N PRO A 110 26.23 3.53 3.23
CA PRO A 110 27.01 4.73 3.04
C PRO A 110 27.92 4.60 1.80
N ILE A 111 27.84 5.57 0.88
CA ILE A 111 28.73 5.61 -0.30
C ILE A 111 30.14 6.01 0.17
N PRO A 112 31.19 5.22 -0.14
CA PRO A 112 32.55 5.58 0.18
C PRO A 112 33.01 6.79 -0.68
N GLY A 113 33.49 7.84 -0.03
CA GLY A 113 34.21 8.95 -0.70
C GLY A 113 33.60 10.35 -0.58
N VAL A 114 32.43 10.53 0.06
CA VAL A 114 31.86 11.87 0.32
C VAL A 114 31.93 12.15 1.82
N THR A 115 32.88 12.98 2.26
CA THR A 115 32.89 13.50 3.64
C THR A 115 31.70 14.45 3.80
N PRO A 116 30.63 14.06 4.52
CA PRO A 116 29.45 14.89 4.60
C PRO A 116 29.74 16.08 5.52
N SER A 117 29.33 17.28 5.08
CA SER A 117 29.22 18.44 5.98
C SER A 117 28.37 18.06 7.20
N GLN A 118 28.60 18.69 8.35
CA GLN A 118 27.85 18.41 9.59
C GLN A 118 26.33 18.53 9.36
N SER A 119 25.90 19.49 8.52
CA SER A 119 24.49 19.66 8.12
C SER A 119 23.93 18.48 7.31
N LEU A 120 24.76 17.86 6.45
CA LEU A 120 24.36 16.71 5.63
C LEU A 120 24.14 15.46 6.50
N LYS A 121 24.89 15.31 7.59
CA LYS A 121 24.74 14.21 8.55
C LYS A 121 23.42 14.31 9.32
N PHE A 122 23.11 15.50 9.83
CA PHE A 122 21.85 15.74 10.54
C PHE A 122 20.65 15.52 9.62
N LEU A 123 20.72 16.06 8.40
CA LEU A 123 19.68 15.88 7.40
C LEU A 123 19.50 14.40 7.00
N SER A 124 20.59 13.65 6.85
CA SER A 124 20.54 12.20 6.60
C SER A 124 19.91 11.43 7.77
N GLY A 125 20.16 11.84 9.01
CA GLY A 125 19.52 11.25 10.19
C GLY A 125 18.01 11.48 10.21
N MET A 126 17.58 12.72 9.94
CA MET A 126 16.16 13.06 9.86
C MET A 126 15.45 12.35 8.70
N TRP A 127 16.14 12.16 7.58
CA TRP A 127 15.67 11.37 6.45
C TRP A 127 15.48 9.89 6.78
N LEU A 128 16.45 9.28 7.47
CA LEU A 128 16.36 7.89 7.92
C LEU A 128 15.16 7.69 8.85
N LEU A 129 14.93 8.63 9.78
CA LEU A 129 13.78 8.59 10.67
C LEU A 129 12.45 8.69 9.89
N MET A 130 12.36 9.60 8.93
CA MET A 130 11.17 9.70 8.06
C MET A 130 10.94 8.43 7.24
N SER A 131 11.99 7.87 6.64
CA SER A 131 11.93 6.63 5.86
C SER A 131 11.49 5.44 6.72
N PHE A 132 12.00 5.36 7.96
CA PHE A 132 11.60 4.34 8.92
C PHE A 132 10.11 4.44 9.29
N ILE A 133 9.60 5.66 9.52
CA ILE A 133 8.18 5.87 9.80
C ILE A 133 7.32 5.44 8.60
N LEU A 134 7.67 5.86 7.39
CA LEU A 134 6.95 5.49 6.16
C LEU A 134 6.93 3.97 5.94
N ALA A 135 8.06 3.29 6.15
CA ALA A 135 8.16 1.84 6.03
C ALA A 135 7.34 1.12 7.11
N SER A 136 7.35 1.63 8.34
CA SER A 136 6.56 1.09 9.46
C SER A 136 5.05 1.18 9.19
N VAL A 137 4.58 2.33 8.72
CA VAL A 137 3.16 2.54 8.36
C VAL A 137 2.76 1.66 7.19
N TYR A 138 3.60 1.58 6.14
CA TYR A 138 3.34 0.72 4.98
C TYR A 138 3.20 -0.74 5.40
N ARG A 139 4.15 -1.23 6.21
CA ARG A 139 4.13 -2.59 6.74
C ARG A 139 2.89 -2.85 7.58
N SER A 140 2.48 -1.89 8.41
CA SER A 140 1.31 -2.01 9.29
C SER A 140 0.02 -2.09 8.48
N ASN A 141 -0.14 -1.23 7.48
CA ASN A 141 -1.31 -1.24 6.58
C ASN A 141 -1.34 -2.50 5.72
N LEU A 142 -0.19 -2.95 5.24
CA LEU A 142 -0.07 -4.21 4.51
C LEU A 142 -0.46 -5.40 5.39
N MET A 143 0.04 -5.45 6.63
CA MET A 143 -0.33 -6.50 7.60
C MET A 143 -1.83 -6.48 7.90
N ALA A 144 -2.42 -5.29 8.10
CA ALA A 144 -3.85 -5.13 8.32
C ALA A 144 -4.68 -5.69 7.15
N MET A 145 -4.22 -5.49 5.91
CA MET A 145 -4.86 -6.09 4.74
C MET A 145 -4.68 -7.61 4.67
N LEU A 146 -3.50 -8.12 5.05
CA LEU A 146 -3.22 -9.56 5.00
C LEU A 146 -3.97 -10.37 6.07
N ILE A 147 -4.24 -9.77 7.24
CA ILE A 147 -4.99 -10.43 8.30
C ILE A 147 -6.51 -10.39 8.08
N LEU A 148 -7.02 -9.47 7.24
CA LEU A 148 -8.44 -9.30 7.03
C LEU A 148 -8.89 -10.02 5.74
N PRO A 149 -9.40 -11.26 5.83
CA PRO A 149 -9.81 -12.00 4.64
C PRO A 149 -11.00 -11.29 3.98
N LYS A 150 -10.83 -10.89 2.72
CA LYS A 150 -11.94 -10.37 1.92
C LYS A 150 -12.75 -11.55 1.40
N VAL A 151 -13.89 -11.77 2.04
CA VAL A 151 -14.88 -12.75 1.58
C VAL A 151 -15.87 -12.03 0.67
N THR A 152 -15.82 -12.33 -0.62
CA THR A 152 -16.88 -11.90 -1.55
C THR A 152 -18.05 -12.86 -1.43
N LEU A 153 -19.14 -12.37 -0.86
CA LEU A 153 -20.39 -13.11 -0.80
C LEU A 153 -21.04 -13.07 -2.19
N PRO A 154 -21.49 -14.20 -2.75
CA PRO A 154 -22.13 -14.22 -4.07
C PRO A 154 -23.49 -13.52 -4.10
N PHE A 155 -24.16 -13.44 -2.96
CA PHE A 155 -25.43 -12.74 -2.75
C PHE A 155 -25.62 -12.49 -1.24
N ASN A 156 -26.28 -11.39 -0.89
CA ASN A 156 -26.69 -11.08 0.48
C ASN A 156 -28.22 -11.00 0.63
N SER A 157 -28.96 -11.04 -0.48
CA SER A 157 -30.43 -11.04 -0.52
C SER A 157 -30.96 -12.04 -1.55
N LEU A 158 -32.25 -12.38 -1.44
CA LEU A 158 -32.93 -13.23 -2.43
C LEU A 158 -33.04 -12.54 -3.80
N GLU A 159 -33.16 -11.22 -3.84
CA GLU A 159 -33.18 -10.46 -5.09
C GLU A 159 -31.85 -10.56 -5.83
N GLU A 160 -30.73 -10.44 -5.10
CA GLU A 160 -29.39 -10.65 -5.66
C GLU A 160 -29.19 -12.11 -6.10
N LEU A 161 -29.75 -13.08 -5.36
CA LEU A 161 -29.71 -14.49 -5.76
C LEU A 161 -30.42 -14.71 -7.11
N VAL A 162 -31.61 -14.14 -7.30
CA VAL A 162 -32.35 -14.22 -8.58
C VAL A 162 -31.58 -13.52 -9.71
N ALA A 163 -31.01 -12.34 -9.43
CA ALA A 163 -30.22 -11.59 -10.40
C ALA A 163 -28.92 -12.33 -10.81
N SER A 164 -28.29 -13.03 -9.87
CA SER A 164 -27.04 -13.78 -10.09
C SER A 164 -27.21 -15.00 -11.01
N LYS A 165 -28.45 -15.48 -11.22
CA LYS A 165 -28.78 -16.66 -12.03
C LYS A 165 -28.00 -17.93 -11.66
N LEU A 166 -27.59 -18.05 -10.39
CA LEU A 166 -26.93 -19.25 -9.89
C LEU A 166 -27.91 -20.44 -9.86
N PRO A 167 -27.46 -21.67 -10.13
CA PRO A 167 -28.31 -22.85 -10.02
C PRO A 167 -28.72 -23.08 -8.57
N VAL A 168 -30.00 -22.95 -8.26
CA VAL A 168 -30.58 -23.18 -6.92
C VAL A 168 -31.21 -24.57 -6.87
N TRP A 169 -30.99 -25.29 -5.78
CA TRP A 169 -31.63 -26.57 -5.50
C TRP A 169 -32.61 -26.42 -4.35
N VAL A 170 -33.86 -26.84 -4.57
CA VAL A 170 -34.91 -26.91 -3.55
C VAL A 170 -35.39 -28.35 -3.45
N PRO A 171 -35.54 -28.92 -2.24
CA PRO A 171 -36.04 -30.28 -2.09
C PRO A 171 -37.44 -30.45 -2.69
N ASN A 172 -37.62 -31.50 -3.49
CA ASN A 172 -38.90 -31.83 -4.12
C ASN A 172 -39.96 -32.12 -3.04
N GLY A 173 -41.17 -31.59 -3.24
CA GLY A 173 -42.30 -31.75 -2.31
C GLY A 173 -42.27 -30.83 -1.08
N SER A 174 -41.23 -30.00 -0.93
CA SER A 174 -41.20 -28.94 0.10
C SER A 174 -42.24 -27.85 -0.16
N ALA A 175 -42.60 -27.09 0.88
CA ALA A 175 -43.50 -25.95 0.73
C ALA A 175 -42.95 -24.90 -0.25
N MET A 176 -41.63 -24.70 -0.26
CA MET A 176 -40.92 -23.80 -1.17
C MET A 176 -41.00 -24.24 -2.63
N HIS A 177 -40.82 -25.53 -2.89
CA HIS A 177 -40.92 -26.06 -4.25
C HIS A 177 -42.35 -25.92 -4.83
N ARG A 178 -43.37 -26.05 -3.99
CA ARG A 178 -44.77 -25.84 -4.41
C ARG A 178 -45.11 -24.37 -4.62
N ALA A 179 -44.51 -23.46 -3.86
CA ALA A 179 -44.72 -22.03 -4.02
C ALA A 179 -44.02 -21.45 -5.27
N SER A 180 -43.07 -22.18 -5.85
CA SER A 180 -42.36 -21.79 -7.07
C SER A 180 -42.99 -22.29 -8.38
N LEU A 181 -44.03 -23.13 -8.30
CA LEU A 181 -44.80 -23.66 -9.43
C LEU A 181 -46.05 -22.81 -9.67
#